data_AF-A0A832WEQ5-F1
#
_entry.id   AF-A0A832WEQ5-F1
#
_cell.length_a   1.000
_cell.length_b   1.000
_cell.length_c   1.000
_cell.angle_alpha   90.00
_cell.angle_beta   90.00
_cell.angle_gamma   90.00
#
_symmetry.space_group_name_H-M   'P 1'
#
loop_
_entity.id
_entity.type
_entity.pdbx_description
1 polymer ?
#
loop_
_entity_poly.entity_id
_entity_poly.type
_entity_poly.pdbx_seq_one_letter_code
_entity_poly.pdbx_strand_id
1 'polypeptide(L)'
;MKVEAKWTGNYPNLCSGQWILKVNNIDVSHLIPEDLRNEPMNTYRTYQCWHFNNNWEEKWDSYEEGLFCNEWIKENKEWLDKISTDLIIQKEIYEAINSQDWRYGECGGCI
;
A
#
# COMPACT_ATOMS: atom_id res chain seq x y z
N MET A 1 7.19 -19.67 -3.58
CA MET A 1 8.05 -18.57 -3.11
C MET A 1 7.26 -17.84 -2.03
N LYS A 2 7.86 -17.17 -1.03
CA LYS A 2 7.06 -16.43 -0.03
C LYS A 2 7.38 -14.96 -0.12
N VAL A 3 6.40 -14.18 -0.56
CA VAL A 3 6.44 -12.72 -0.53
C VAL A 3 5.59 -12.24 0.63
N GLU A 4 6.14 -11.34 1.43
CA GLU A 4 5.46 -10.72 2.56
C GLU A 4 5.66 -9.21 2.49
N ALA A 5 4.57 -8.45 2.52
CA ALA A 5 4.60 -7.01 2.67
C ALA A 5 3.87 -6.61 3.95
N LYS A 6 4.36 -5.59 4.63
CA LYS A 6 3.75 -5.05 5.84
C LYS A 6 3.88 -3.53 5.87
N TRP A 7 2.78 -2.87 6.15
CA TRP A 7 2.78 -1.45 6.52
C TRP A 7 3.02 -1.33 8.03
N THR A 8 3.92 -0.44 8.46
CA THR A 8 4.19 -0.25 9.91
C THR A 8 3.28 0.76 10.59
N GLY A 9 2.59 1.61 9.83
CA GLY A 9 1.68 2.60 10.39
C GLY A 9 0.41 1.93 10.94
N ASN A 10 -0.22 2.57 11.93
CA ASN A 10 -1.45 2.09 12.53
C ASN A 10 -2.38 3.24 12.91
N TYR A 11 -3.68 3.00 12.87
CA TYR A 11 -4.66 3.97 13.36
C TYR A 11 -4.37 4.38 14.83
N PRO A 12 -4.49 5.66 15.20
CA PRO A 12 -4.95 6.79 14.38
C PRO A 12 -3.89 7.40 13.47
N ASN A 13 -2.61 7.11 13.68
CA ASN A 13 -1.50 7.65 12.91
C ASN A 13 -1.08 6.73 11.74
N LEU A 14 -2.07 6.24 10.99
CA LEU A 14 -1.87 5.26 9.92
C LEU A 14 -0.89 5.77 8.86
N CYS A 15 -0.91 7.08 8.63
CA CYS A 15 -0.10 7.79 7.67
C CYS A 15 1.37 7.99 8.09
N SER A 16 1.73 7.67 9.34
CA SER A 16 3.14 7.64 9.79
C SER A 16 3.66 6.21 9.84
N GLY A 17 3.96 5.64 8.68
CA GLY A 17 4.50 4.28 8.56
C GLY A 17 5.50 4.16 7.43
N GLN A 18 6.03 2.94 7.28
CA GLN A 18 6.94 2.56 6.21
C GLN A 18 6.61 1.15 5.73
N TRP A 19 6.95 0.86 4.48
CA TRP A 19 6.81 -0.47 3.89
C TRP A 19 7.97 -1.40 4.25
N ILE A 20 7.62 -2.55 4.84
CA ILE A 20 8.51 -3.70 5.00
C ILE A 20 8.16 -4.73 3.92
N LEU A 21 9.11 -5.07 3.05
CA LEU A 21 8.92 -6.07 1.98
C LEU A 21 10.00 -7.15 2.09
N LYS A 22 9.57 -8.41 2.15
CA LYS A 22 10.44 -9.58 2.17
C LYS A 22 10.10 -10.50 1.03
N VAL A 23 11.13 -10.95 0.31
CA VAL A 23 11.01 -11.97 -0.73
C VAL A 23 11.93 -13.12 -0.35
N ASN A 24 11.37 -14.32 -0.17
CA ASN A 24 12.12 -15.49 0.33
C ASN A 24 12.84 -15.23 1.66
N ASN A 25 12.18 -14.53 2.59
CA ASN A 25 12.73 -14.10 3.88
C ASN A 25 13.92 -13.12 3.79
N ILE A 26 14.27 -12.64 2.61
CA ILE A 26 15.27 -11.59 2.41
C ILE A 26 14.57 -10.25 2.41
N ASP A 27 15.04 -9.33 3.26
CA ASP A 27 14.54 -7.96 3.30
C ASP A 27 14.99 -7.19 2.06
N VAL A 28 14.02 -6.74 1.28
CA VAL A 28 14.21 -5.96 0.05
C VAL A 28 13.54 -4.59 0.13
N SER A 29 13.14 -4.14 1.33
CA SER A 29 12.52 -2.81 1.52
C SER A 29 13.34 -1.67 0.97
N HIS A 30 14.66 -1.78 1.02
CA HIS A 30 15.58 -0.76 0.52
C HIS A 30 15.49 -0.55 -1.00
N LEU A 31 14.91 -1.50 -1.75
CA LEU A 31 14.68 -1.40 -3.19
C LEU A 31 13.41 -0.64 -3.54
N ILE A 32 12.45 -0.52 -2.60
CA ILE A 32 11.29 0.37 -2.77
C ILE A 32 11.80 1.81 -2.82
N PRO A 33 11.42 2.63 -3.82
CA PRO A 33 11.75 4.05 -3.88
C PRO A 33 11.39 4.77 -2.58
N GLU A 34 12.22 5.71 -2.13
CA GLU A 34 12.05 6.37 -0.83
C GLU A 34 10.72 7.14 -0.74
N ASP A 35 10.33 7.76 -1.83
CA ASP A 35 9.06 8.45 -2.04
C ASP A 35 7.85 7.52 -2.00
N LEU A 36 8.00 6.22 -2.30
CA LEU A 36 6.93 5.24 -2.19
C LEU A 36 6.96 4.48 -0.85
N ARG A 37 8.14 4.37 -0.23
CA ARG A 37 8.32 3.55 0.98
C ARG A 37 7.50 4.06 2.17
N ASN A 38 7.21 5.35 2.22
CA ASN A 38 6.45 6.00 3.29
C ASN A 38 5.05 6.44 2.85
N GLU A 39 4.60 6.03 1.67
CA GLU A 39 3.35 6.46 1.04
C GLU A 39 2.41 5.26 0.80
N PRO A 40 1.10 5.50 0.61
CA PRO A 40 0.21 4.45 0.13
C PRO A 40 0.63 3.99 -1.28
N MET A 41 0.50 2.70 -1.55
CA MET A 41 1.03 2.08 -2.78
C MET A 41 0.07 2.18 -3.97
N ASN A 42 -1.08 2.81 -3.82
CA ASN A 42 -2.05 3.01 -4.90
C ASN A 42 -2.53 1.70 -5.58
N THR A 43 -2.61 0.60 -4.84
CA THR A 43 -3.16 -0.66 -5.35
C THR A 43 -4.68 -0.62 -5.38
N TYR A 44 -5.32 -1.40 -6.25
CA TYR A 44 -6.78 -1.42 -6.36
C TYR A 44 -7.44 -2.26 -5.26
N ARG A 45 -8.28 -1.63 -4.43
CA ARG A 45 -9.21 -2.29 -3.50
C ARG A 45 -10.31 -1.31 -3.06
N THR A 46 -11.22 -1.78 -2.22
CA THR A 46 -12.12 -0.92 -1.45
C THR A 46 -11.38 -0.31 -0.26
N TYR A 47 -11.36 1.01 -0.17
CA TYR A 47 -10.80 1.79 0.94
C TYR A 47 -11.91 2.46 1.74
N GLN A 48 -11.57 2.92 2.94
CA GLN A 48 -12.48 3.70 3.78
C GLN A 48 -12.05 5.18 3.84
N CYS A 49 -12.99 6.07 4.13
CA CYS A 49 -12.70 7.48 4.39
C CYS A 49 -13.50 7.94 5.60
N TRP A 50 -12.79 8.44 6.61
CA TRP A 50 -13.39 9.10 7.77
C TRP A 50 -13.58 10.58 7.51
N HIS A 51 -14.77 11.09 7.82
CA HIS A 51 -15.08 12.52 7.68
C HIS A 51 -16.25 12.90 8.60
N PHE A 52 -16.46 14.21 8.78
CA PHE A 52 -17.66 14.75 9.41
C PHE A 52 -18.72 15.06 8.37
N ASN A 53 -19.97 14.66 8.64
CA ASN A 53 -21.10 15.13 7.84
C ASN A 53 -21.50 16.57 8.21
N ASN A 54 -22.51 17.12 7.55
CA ASN A 54 -23.02 18.48 7.79
C ASN A 54 -23.49 18.74 9.23
N ASN A 55 -23.74 17.69 10.02
CA ASN A 55 -24.17 17.76 11.41
C ASN A 55 -23.01 17.54 12.40
N TRP A 56 -21.76 17.54 11.92
CA TRP A 56 -20.55 17.23 12.71
C TRP A 56 -20.57 15.82 13.34
N GLU A 57 -21.29 14.88 12.73
CA GLU A 57 -21.26 13.48 13.11
C GLU A 57 -20.16 12.76 12.32
N GLU A 58 -19.41 11.90 13.01
CA GLU A 58 -18.42 11.03 12.37
C GLU A 58 -19.10 10.03 11.42
N LYS A 59 -18.57 9.92 10.21
CA LYS A 59 -18.98 8.96 9.19
C LYS A 59 -17.77 8.26 8.60
N TRP A 60 -17.99 7.01 8.22
CA TRP A 60 -17.06 6.20 7.46
C TRP A 60 -17.76 5.81 6.16
N ASP A 61 -17.21 6.25 5.04
CA ASP A 61 -17.65 5.83 3.71
C ASP A 61 -16.64 4.87 3.10
N SER A 62 -17.08 4.04 2.16
CA SER A 62 -16.22 3.14 1.40
C SER A 62 -16.24 3.48 -0.08
N TYR A 63 -15.09 3.41 -0.74
CA TYR A 63 -14.94 3.68 -2.17
C TYR A 63 -13.87 2.76 -2.77
N GLU A 64 -13.96 2.51 -4.08
CA GLU A 64 -12.96 1.75 -4.81
C GLU A 64 -12.00 2.70 -5.51
N GLU A 65 -10.71 2.46 -5.38
CA GLU A 65 -9.66 3.29 -5.98
C GLU A 65 -8.40 2.46 -6.20
N GLY A 66 -7.52 2.92 -7.09
CA GLY A 66 -6.17 2.41 -7.29
C GLY A 66 -6.00 1.66 -8.60
N LEU A 67 -4.80 1.11 -8.78
CA LEU A 67 -4.39 0.43 -10.01
C LEU A 67 -4.53 -1.08 -9.88
N PHE A 68 -5.07 -1.71 -10.91
CA PHE A 68 -5.08 -3.16 -11.00
C PHE A 68 -3.65 -3.70 -11.16
N CYS A 69 -3.45 -4.95 -10.73
CA CYS A 69 -2.16 -5.63 -10.69
C CYS A 69 -1.23 -5.35 -11.89
N ASN A 70 -1.73 -5.52 -13.13
CA ASN A 70 -0.90 -5.33 -14.33
C ASN A 70 -0.48 -3.86 -14.55
N GLU A 71 -1.36 -2.91 -14.28
CA GLU A 71 -1.08 -1.48 -14.41
C GLU A 71 -0.11 -1.03 -13.31
N TRP A 72 -0.36 -1.47 -12.09
CA TRP A 72 0.50 -1.21 -10.95
C TRP A 72 1.93 -1.74 -11.17
N ILE A 73 2.08 -2.98 -11.66
CA ILE A 73 3.38 -3.56 -12.01
C ILE A 73 4.07 -2.74 -13.11
N LYS A 74 3.31 -2.28 -14.11
CA LYS A 74 3.87 -1.48 -15.22
C LYS A 74 4.39 -0.13 -14.72
N GLU A 75 3.68 0.55 -13.83
CA GLU A 75 4.10 1.82 -13.23
C GLU A 75 5.30 1.65 -12.30
N ASN A 76 5.34 0.55 -11.55
CA ASN A 76 6.38 0.24 -10.57
C ASN A 76 7.55 -0.60 -11.14
N LYS A 77 7.58 -0.78 -12.47
CA LYS A 77 8.47 -1.73 -13.14
C LYS A 77 9.94 -1.52 -12.82
N GLU A 78 10.39 -0.28 -12.73
CA GLU A 78 11.81 0.05 -12.56
C GLU A 78 12.41 -0.55 -11.27
N TRP A 79 11.68 -0.48 -10.15
CA TRP A 79 12.16 -1.02 -8.88
C TRP A 79 11.78 -2.48 -8.68
N LEU A 80 10.65 -2.92 -9.24
CA LEU A 80 10.28 -4.35 -9.25
C LEU A 80 11.31 -5.20 -9.99
N ASP A 81 11.80 -4.73 -11.14
CA ASP A 81 12.82 -5.42 -11.93
C ASP A 81 14.17 -5.54 -11.17
N LYS A 82 14.43 -4.67 -10.18
CA LYS A 82 15.60 -4.78 -9.27
C LYS A 82 15.44 -5.91 -8.24
N ILE A 83 14.20 -6.30 -7.93
CA ILE A 83 13.88 -7.43 -7.04
C ILE A 83 13.81 -8.73 -7.84
N SER A 84 13.01 -8.73 -8.92
CA SER A 84 12.84 -9.87 -9.81
C SER A 84 12.18 -9.45 -11.12
N THR A 85 12.63 -10.03 -12.23
CA THR A 85 11.98 -9.90 -13.55
C THR A 85 10.89 -10.95 -13.80
N ASP A 86 10.68 -11.89 -12.85
CA ASP A 86 9.62 -12.88 -12.94
C ASP A 86 8.26 -12.24 -12.60
N LEU A 87 7.36 -12.25 -13.58
CA LEU A 87 6.03 -11.68 -13.44
C LEU A 87 5.21 -12.37 -12.34
N ILE A 88 5.45 -13.65 -12.05
CA ILE A 88 4.77 -14.35 -10.94
C ILE A 88 5.16 -13.71 -9.61
N ILE A 89 6.46 -13.46 -9.40
CA ILE A 89 6.96 -12.79 -8.19
C ILE A 89 6.43 -11.36 -8.09
N GLN A 90 6.40 -10.63 -9.20
CA GLN A 90 5.84 -9.26 -9.22
C GLN A 90 4.36 -9.22 -8.85
N LYS A 91 3.57 -10.22 -9.27
CA LYS A 91 2.16 -10.37 -8.87
C LYS A 91 2.02 -10.72 -7.39
N GLU A 92 2.86 -11.63 -6.87
CA GLU A 92 2.88 -11.94 -5.43
C GLU A 92 3.24 -10.69 -4.59
N ILE A 93 4.15 -9.82 -5.07
CA ILE A 93 4.44 -8.52 -4.43
C ILE A 93 3.22 -7.62 -4.43
N TYR A 94 2.52 -7.48 -5.56
CA TYR A 94 1.29 -6.70 -5.63
C TYR A 94 0.25 -7.20 -4.62
N GLU A 95 -0.02 -8.51 -4.59
CA GLU A 95 -1.01 -9.10 -3.68
C GLU A 95 -0.65 -8.88 -2.21
N ALA A 96 0.63 -9.05 -1.87
CA ALA A 96 1.13 -8.80 -0.52
C ALA A 96 0.94 -7.33 -0.11
N ILE A 97 1.31 -6.39 -0.97
CA ILE A 97 1.16 -4.95 -0.72
C ILE A 97 -0.32 -4.58 -0.63
N ASN A 98 -1.14 -5.02 -1.59
CA ASN A 98 -2.57 -4.71 -1.67
C ASN A 98 -3.35 -5.12 -0.40
N SER A 99 -2.95 -6.23 0.22
CA SER A 99 -3.54 -6.71 1.47
C SER A 99 -3.37 -5.75 2.65
N GLN A 100 -2.38 -4.86 2.62
CA GLN A 100 -2.08 -3.89 3.68
C GLN A 100 -2.04 -2.44 3.20
N ASP A 101 -2.35 -2.20 1.93
CA ASP A 101 -2.37 -0.85 1.37
C ASP A 101 -3.43 0.00 2.07
N TRP A 102 -3.24 1.31 2.05
CA TRP A 102 -4.06 2.25 2.80
C TRP A 102 -4.27 3.55 2.03
N ARG A 103 -5.12 4.45 2.54
CA ARG A 103 -5.29 5.81 2.00
C ARG A 103 -5.30 6.84 3.12
N TYR A 104 -4.96 8.08 2.78
CA TYR A 104 -4.94 9.20 3.72
C TYR A 104 -6.27 9.41 4.45
N GLY A 105 -7.41 9.16 3.78
CA GLY A 105 -8.74 9.20 4.40
C GLY A 105 -8.98 8.15 5.50
N GLU A 106 -8.12 7.12 5.59
CA GLU A 106 -8.15 6.11 6.65
C GLU A 106 -7.28 6.53 7.86
N CYS A 107 -6.51 7.63 7.75
CA CYS A 107 -5.71 8.18 8.84
C CYS A 107 -6.61 9.04 9.77
N GLY A 108 -6.98 8.53 10.94
CA GLY A 108 -7.83 9.28 11.89
C GLY A 108 -7.12 10.37 12.70
N GLY A 109 -5.80 10.52 12.55
CA GLY A 109 -5.00 11.51 13.27
C GLY A 109 -4.97 12.89 12.61
N CYS A 110 -5.43 13.03 11.37
CA CYS A 110 -5.44 14.28 10.62
C CYS A 110 -6.83 14.93 10.73
N ILE A 111 -7.05 15.71 11.79
CA ILE A 111 -8.25 16.55 12.03
C ILE A 111 -7.88 18.02 11.86
#